data_AF-A0A8C4WZE8-F1
#
_entry.id   AF-A0A8C4WZE8-F1
#
_cell.length_a   1.000
_cell.length_b   1.000
_cell.length_c   1.000
_cell.angle_alpha   90.00
_cell.angle_beta   90.00
_cell.angle_gamma   90.00
#
_symmetry.space_group_name_H-M   'P 1'
#
loop_
_entity.id
_entity.type
_entity.pdbx_description
1 polymer ?
#
loop_
_entity_poly.entity_id
_entity_poly.type
_entity_poly.pdbx_seq_one_letter_code
_entity_poly.pdbx_strand_id
1 'polypeptide(L)'
;MTILDVTGLSGFTPNIDDLDKLKNNVDKFIDNYEWANGHLIIYLESVSYLRRECIAFRMIQEVSVVTLQPAAVSVFEYYAPERHCTTFYHPTTSLLSLPRLCEDTTCKCAAGQCPTMKPYMDSSITVDERMQALCDGPTLHFAYKVQYLGKIRKNSFLYFNVKLVEVLKRDKDQSAQAGAVRKLIVPEYCWKTYPQIKKFYLVMGQDGSINDEQGRMQYVLNGRSWMELWPAAGHCTQSDTHKKFCQDLETFSVDFQAEGCQT
;
A
#
# COMPACT_ATOMS: atom_id res chain seq x y z
N MET A 1 38.02 12.92 -8.74
CA MET A 1 37.49 12.12 -7.63
C MET A 1 35.99 12.30 -7.55
N THR A 2 35.29 11.19 -7.59
CA THR A 2 33.83 11.09 -7.52
C THR A 2 33.49 10.25 -6.31
N ILE A 3 32.47 10.68 -5.56
CA ILE A 3 31.95 9.90 -4.44
C ILE A 3 30.67 9.22 -4.90
N LEU A 4 30.58 7.92 -4.59
CA LEU A 4 29.37 7.13 -4.67
C LEU A 4 28.90 6.84 -3.24
N ASP A 5 27.81 7.48 -2.83
CA ASP A 5 27.17 7.29 -1.52
C ASP A 5 25.96 6.36 -1.68
N VAL A 6 26.06 5.17 -1.10
CA VAL A 6 24.99 4.16 -1.10
C VAL A 6 24.41 4.08 0.31
N THR A 7 23.19 4.57 0.49
CA THR A 7 22.44 4.37 1.73
C THR A 7 22.04 2.91 1.85
N GLY A 8 22.37 2.26 2.95
CA GLY A 8 21.94 0.89 3.22
C GLY A 8 20.45 0.82 3.56
N LEU A 9 19.80 -0.28 3.14
CA LEU A 9 18.46 -0.61 3.61
C LEU A 9 18.48 -0.89 5.12
N SER A 10 17.41 -0.53 5.85
CA SER A 10 17.34 -0.79 7.28
C SER A 10 17.51 -2.28 7.59
N GLY A 11 18.48 -2.59 8.46
CA GLY A 11 18.84 -3.97 8.81
C GLY A 11 19.81 -4.66 7.84
N PHE A 12 20.37 -3.94 6.86
CA PHE A 12 21.37 -4.47 5.93
C PHE A 12 22.74 -3.81 6.10
N THR A 13 23.79 -4.58 5.89
CA THR A 13 25.20 -4.16 5.88
C THR A 13 25.90 -4.66 4.61
N PRO A 14 26.91 -3.96 4.07
CA PRO A 14 27.64 -4.45 2.91
C PRO A 14 28.56 -5.62 3.28
N ASN A 15 28.73 -6.57 2.36
CA ASN A 15 29.71 -7.64 2.51
C ASN A 15 31.13 -7.08 2.32
N ILE A 16 31.93 -7.14 3.39
CA ILE A 16 33.29 -6.58 3.41
C ILE A 16 34.21 -7.32 2.43
N ASP A 17 34.08 -8.64 2.30
CA ASP A 17 34.94 -9.42 1.38
C ASP A 17 34.78 -9.00 -0.09
N ASP A 18 33.57 -8.65 -0.51
CA ASP A 18 33.29 -8.16 -1.85
C ASP A 18 33.89 -6.75 -2.07
N LEU A 19 33.81 -5.88 -1.06
CA LEU A 19 34.41 -4.53 -1.11
C LEU A 19 35.94 -4.57 -1.12
N ASP A 20 36.54 -5.47 -0.33
CA ASP A 20 37.98 -5.68 -0.31
C ASP A 20 38.48 -6.22 -1.65
N LYS A 21 37.72 -7.08 -2.33
CA LYS A 21 38.03 -7.50 -3.70
C LYS A 21 37.99 -6.32 -4.66
N LEU A 22 36.99 -5.45 -4.58
CA LEU A 22 36.89 -4.28 -5.47
C LEU A 22 38.06 -3.30 -5.28
N LYS A 23 38.53 -3.13 -4.05
CA LYS A 23 39.66 -2.26 -3.69
C LYS A 23 41.03 -2.85 -4.04
N ASN A 24 41.23 -4.14 -3.78
CA ASN A 24 42.55 -4.78 -3.86
C ASN A 24 42.84 -5.48 -5.18
N ASN A 25 41.89 -5.54 -6.12
CA ASN A 25 42.12 -6.16 -7.42
C ASN A 25 43.10 -5.33 -8.28
N VAL A 26 43.71 -5.96 -9.29
CA VAL A 26 44.71 -5.34 -10.18
C VAL A 26 44.17 -4.09 -10.87
N ASP A 27 42.89 -4.13 -11.28
CA ASP A 27 42.22 -3.03 -11.97
C ASP A 27 41.75 -1.92 -11.01
N LYS A 28 41.85 -2.10 -9.68
CA LYS A 28 41.42 -1.16 -8.62
C LYS A 28 40.16 -0.38 -8.97
N PHE A 29 39.02 -1.09 -9.07
CA PHE A 29 37.74 -0.48 -9.45
C PHE A 29 37.29 0.63 -8.49
N ILE A 30 37.71 0.57 -7.23
CA ILE A 30 37.48 1.60 -6.22
C ILE A 30 38.81 1.95 -5.54
N ASP A 31 39.00 3.22 -5.20
CA ASP A 31 40.19 3.70 -4.51
C ASP A 31 40.13 3.35 -3.01
N ASN A 32 38.98 3.67 -2.39
CA ASN A 32 38.71 3.35 -1.00
C ASN A 32 37.21 3.21 -0.74
N TYR A 33 36.83 2.70 0.44
CA TYR A 33 35.46 2.68 0.90
C TYR A 33 35.36 2.86 2.42
N GLU A 34 34.23 3.37 2.88
CA GLU A 34 33.90 3.54 4.30
C GLU A 34 32.44 3.16 4.56
N TRP A 35 32.19 2.42 5.64
CA TRP A 35 30.84 2.12 6.11
C TRP A 35 30.61 2.83 7.44
N ALA A 36 29.75 3.84 7.44
CA ALA A 36 29.44 4.62 8.64
C ALA A 36 28.00 5.13 8.60
N ASN A 37 27.33 5.14 9.75
CA ASN A 37 25.97 5.69 9.91
C ASN A 37 24.93 5.12 8.94
N GLY A 38 25.10 3.87 8.48
CA GLY A 38 24.20 3.24 7.51
C GLY A 38 24.46 3.64 6.05
N HIS A 39 25.57 4.33 5.77
CA HIS A 39 26.01 4.70 4.43
C HIS A 39 27.30 3.99 4.06
N LEU A 40 27.35 3.45 2.85
CA LEU A 40 28.57 2.97 2.20
C LEU A 40 29.07 4.08 1.26
N ILE A 41 30.16 4.71 1.66
CA ILE A 41 30.85 5.74 0.88
C ILE A 41 31.95 5.07 0.08
N ILE A 42 31.87 5.12 -1.25
CA ILE A 42 32.86 4.57 -2.17
C ILE A 42 33.57 5.73 -2.86
N TYR A 43 34.90 5.73 -2.77
CA TYR A 43 35.76 6.72 -3.40
C TYR A 43 36.22 6.20 -4.76
N LEU A 44 35.90 6.95 -5.82
CA LEU A 44 36.29 6.66 -7.19
C LEU A 44 37.29 7.71 -7.67
N GLU A 45 38.42 7.28 -8.21
CA GLU A 45 39.43 8.22 -8.74
C GLU A 45 38.88 8.98 -9.96
N SER A 46 38.29 8.23 -10.90
CA SER A 46 37.65 8.75 -12.11
C SER A 46 36.45 7.88 -12.50
N VAL A 47 35.55 8.43 -13.33
CA VAL A 47 34.39 7.72 -13.88
C VAL A 47 34.37 7.95 -15.39
N SER A 48 34.27 6.88 -16.19
CA SER A 48 34.24 7.02 -17.64
C SER A 48 32.97 7.68 -18.15
N TYR A 49 33.12 8.67 -19.04
CA TYR A 49 32.00 9.24 -19.81
C TYR A 49 31.73 8.46 -21.11
N LEU A 50 32.58 7.49 -21.47
CA LEU A 50 32.51 6.72 -22.72
C LEU A 50 31.93 5.32 -22.53
N ARG A 51 32.15 4.71 -21.36
CA ARG A 51 31.77 3.33 -21.06
C ARG A 51 30.95 3.27 -19.79
N ARG A 52 30.02 2.31 -19.73
CA ARG A 52 29.31 2.00 -18.49
C ARG A 52 30.25 1.22 -17.57
N GLU A 53 30.44 1.75 -16.37
CA GLU A 53 31.14 1.07 -15.28
C GLU A 53 30.11 0.53 -14.28
N CYS A 54 30.30 -0.72 -13.87
CA CYS A 54 29.39 -1.41 -12.96
C CYS A 54 30.16 -1.90 -11.74
N ILE A 55 29.71 -1.50 -10.56
CA ILE A 55 30.23 -1.96 -9.28
C ILE A 55 29.15 -2.84 -8.65
N ALA A 56 29.52 -4.07 -8.26
CA ALA A 56 28.60 -5.03 -7.68
C ALA A 56 29.19 -5.62 -6.40
N PHE A 57 28.38 -5.65 -5.35
CA PHE A 57 28.71 -6.23 -4.05
C PHE A 57 27.42 -6.73 -3.40
N ARG A 58 27.54 -7.68 -2.47
CA ARG A 58 26.39 -8.19 -1.71
C ARG A 58 26.07 -7.31 -0.51
N MET A 59 24.78 -7.19 -0.22
CA MET A 59 24.26 -6.66 1.06
C MET A 59 23.73 -7.82 1.90
N ILE A 60 24.16 -7.91 3.15
CA ILE A 60 23.80 -8.94 4.11
C ILE A 60 22.69 -8.41 5.00
N GLN A 61 21.64 -9.18 5.22
CA GLN A 61 20.56 -8.84 6.15
C GLN A 61 20.94 -9.29 7.56
N GLU A 62 21.25 -8.34 8.44
CA GLU A 62 21.55 -8.59 9.86
C GLU A 62 20.27 -8.65 10.70
N VAL A 63 19.29 -7.81 10.36
CA VAL A 63 18.03 -7.69 11.11
C VAL A 63 16.85 -7.69 10.14
N SER A 64 15.85 -8.52 10.43
CA SER A 64 14.59 -8.51 9.69
C SER A 64 13.69 -7.36 10.14
N VAL A 65 13.31 -6.51 9.18
CA VAL A 65 12.37 -5.41 9.39
C VAL A 65 11.03 -5.70 8.69
N VAL A 66 9.94 -5.21 9.26
CA VAL A 66 8.58 -5.45 8.75
C VAL A 66 8.32 -4.73 7.43
N THR A 67 8.92 -3.56 7.23
CA THR A 67 8.73 -2.75 6.03
C THR A 67 10.05 -2.11 5.65
N LEU A 68 10.52 -2.40 4.44
CA LEU A 68 11.68 -1.76 3.86
C LEU A 68 11.24 -0.47 3.16
N GLN A 69 11.94 0.62 3.47
CA GLN A 69 11.83 1.85 2.71
C GLN A 69 12.88 1.84 1.59
N PRO A 70 12.60 2.44 0.42
CA PRO A 70 13.61 2.64 -0.61
C PRO A 70 14.80 3.41 -0.05
N ALA A 71 16.00 2.96 -0.40
CA ALA A 71 17.23 3.64 -0.02
C ALA A 71 17.82 4.36 -1.24
N ALA A 72 18.64 5.38 -1.00
CA ALA A 72 19.21 6.22 -2.03
C ALA A 72 20.61 5.75 -2.47
N VAL A 73 20.94 6.02 -3.72
CA VAL A 73 22.30 5.99 -4.25
C VAL A 73 22.55 7.33 -4.89
N SER A 74 23.57 8.04 -4.41
CA SER A 74 23.95 9.36 -4.88
C SER A 74 25.37 9.34 -5.43
N VAL A 75 25.57 9.98 -6.58
CA VAL A 75 26.89 10.21 -7.17
C VAL A 75 27.14 11.72 -7.21
N PHE A 76 28.29 12.15 -6.70
CA PHE A 76 28.65 13.57 -6.67
C PHE A 76 30.16 13.81 -6.77
N GLU A 77 30.52 15.02 -7.19
CA GLU A 77 31.91 15.45 -7.27
C GLU A 77 32.44 15.81 -5.86
N TYR A 78 33.63 15.32 -5.50
CA TYR A 78 34.22 15.56 -4.18
C TYR A 78 34.34 17.05 -3.81
N TYR A 79 34.67 17.90 -4.80
CA TYR A 79 34.85 19.34 -4.60
C TYR A 79 33.60 20.19 -4.92
N ALA A 80 32.54 19.57 -5.43
CA ALA A 80 31.30 20.24 -5.84
C ALA A 80 30.07 19.35 -5.52
N PRO A 81 29.80 19.08 -4.23
CA PRO A 81 28.73 18.17 -3.80
C PRO A 81 27.32 18.64 -4.21
N GLU A 82 27.14 19.93 -4.52
CA GLU A 82 25.91 20.44 -5.11
C GLU A 82 25.60 19.84 -6.49
N ARG A 83 26.63 19.37 -7.20
CA ARG A 83 26.49 18.61 -8.46
C ARG A 83 26.36 17.13 -8.14
N HIS A 84 25.14 16.73 -7.81
CA HIS A 84 24.82 15.34 -7.51
C HIS A 84 23.67 14.82 -8.35
N CYS A 85 23.68 13.50 -8.54
CA CYS A 85 22.57 12.75 -9.11
C CYS A 85 22.19 11.64 -8.13
N THR A 86 20.92 11.57 -7.76
CA THR A 86 20.40 10.57 -6.81
C THR A 86 19.33 9.71 -7.47
N THR A 87 19.43 8.40 -7.26
CA THR A 87 18.40 7.43 -7.61
C THR A 87 18.04 6.59 -6.38
N PHE A 88 16.88 5.94 -6.38
CA PHE A 88 16.45 5.05 -5.31
C PHE A 88 16.51 3.59 -5.73
N TYR A 89 16.71 2.70 -4.75
CA TYR A 89 16.67 1.26 -4.94
C TYR A 89 15.86 0.58 -3.83
N HIS A 90 15.22 -0.54 -4.17
CA HIS A 90 14.45 -1.38 -3.27
C HIS A 90 14.44 -2.81 -3.85
N PRO A 91 14.50 -3.88 -3.04
CA PRO A 91 14.55 -5.27 -3.55
C PRO A 91 13.37 -5.63 -4.46
N THR A 92 12.21 -5.04 -4.18
CA THR A 92 11.01 -5.11 -5.02
C THR A 92 10.83 -3.82 -5.81
N THR A 93 10.98 -3.87 -7.14
CA THR A 93 10.93 -2.71 -8.05
C THR A 93 9.63 -1.89 -7.94
N SER A 94 8.49 -2.54 -7.63
CA SER A 94 7.20 -1.86 -7.47
C SER A 94 7.13 -0.91 -6.27
N LEU A 95 8.10 -1.00 -5.36
CA LEU A 95 8.17 -0.20 -4.13
C LEU A 95 9.25 0.90 -4.18
N LEU A 96 9.93 1.10 -5.32
CA LEU A 96 10.98 2.13 -5.50
C LEU A 96 10.52 3.55 -5.16
N SER A 97 9.22 3.83 -5.26
CA SER A 97 8.62 5.08 -4.84
C SER A 97 7.60 4.82 -3.74
N LEU A 98 7.59 5.67 -2.71
CA LEU A 98 6.47 5.72 -1.78
C LEU A 98 5.16 5.85 -2.58
N PRO A 99 4.15 5.01 -2.32
CA PRO A 99 2.88 5.04 -3.03
C PRO A 99 2.24 6.42 -2.82
N ARG A 100 2.25 7.22 -3.88
CA ARG A 100 1.59 8.52 -3.94
C ARG A 100 0.45 8.42 -4.93
N LEU A 101 -0.76 8.67 -4.44
CA LEU A 101 -1.92 8.72 -5.29
C LEU A 101 -2.08 10.16 -5.78
N CYS A 102 -1.90 10.36 -7.07
CA CYS A 102 -1.98 11.68 -7.70
C CYS A 102 -3.09 11.67 -8.76
N GLU A 103 -3.95 12.68 -8.69
CA GLU A 103 -4.92 13.02 -9.74
C GLU A 103 -4.77 14.51 -10.04
N ASP A 104 -4.50 14.82 -11.31
CA ASP A 104 -4.04 16.12 -11.80
C ASP A 104 -2.88 16.71 -10.99
N THR A 105 -3.15 17.75 -10.18
CA THR A 105 -2.14 18.45 -9.37
C THR A 105 -2.15 18.03 -7.90
N THR A 106 -3.12 17.21 -7.48
CA THR A 106 -3.28 16.83 -6.07
C THR A 106 -2.71 15.45 -5.84
N CYS A 107 -1.58 15.39 -5.14
CA CYS A 107 -0.99 14.14 -4.67
C CYS A 107 -1.26 13.94 -3.19
N LYS A 108 -1.63 12.72 -2.81
CA LYS A 108 -1.70 12.31 -1.41
C LYS A 108 -0.87 11.07 -1.15
N CYS A 109 -0.35 11.00 0.07
CA CYS A 109 0.31 9.80 0.55
C CYS A 109 -0.72 8.68 0.66
N ALA A 110 -0.43 7.55 0.01
CA ALA A 110 -1.18 6.31 0.16
C ALA A 110 -0.31 5.21 0.78
N ALA A 111 0.79 5.61 1.44
CA ALA A 111 1.65 4.70 2.18
C ALA A 111 1.01 4.39 3.53
N GLY A 112 1.12 3.14 3.95
CA GLY A 112 0.59 2.68 5.22
C GLY A 112 0.27 1.20 5.22
N GLN A 113 -0.34 0.77 6.33
CA GLN A 113 -0.86 -0.58 6.47
C GLN A 113 -1.95 -0.85 5.43
N CYS A 114 -2.05 -2.11 5.05
CA CYS A 114 -3.00 -2.59 4.05
C CYS A 114 -4.35 -2.92 4.68
N PRO A 115 -5.46 -2.77 3.94
CA PRO A 115 -6.76 -3.19 4.44
C PRO A 115 -6.75 -4.70 4.70
N THR A 116 -7.36 -5.11 5.81
CA THR A 116 -7.45 -6.52 6.18
C THR A 116 -8.81 -7.05 5.76
N MET A 117 -8.80 -8.11 4.94
CA MET A 117 -10.00 -8.89 4.65
C MET A 117 -10.34 -9.75 5.87
N LYS A 118 -11.53 -9.57 6.43
CA LYS A 118 -12.04 -10.41 7.52
C LYS A 118 -12.17 -11.87 7.07
N PRO A 119 -11.95 -12.85 7.96
CA PRO A 119 -12.03 -14.25 7.58
C PRO A 119 -13.42 -14.61 7.04
N TYR A 120 -13.46 -15.50 6.06
CA TYR A 120 -14.72 -15.90 5.41
C TYR A 120 -15.59 -16.71 6.37
N MET A 121 -16.87 -16.32 6.50
CA MET A 121 -17.87 -16.97 7.37
C MET A 121 -17.45 -17.07 8.84
N ASP A 122 -16.78 -16.04 9.35
CA ASP A 122 -16.39 -15.98 10.76
C ASP A 122 -17.56 -15.51 11.63
N SER A 123 -18.25 -16.46 12.26
CA SER A 123 -19.38 -16.17 13.16
C SER A 123 -18.96 -15.55 14.50
N SER A 124 -17.67 -15.33 14.75
CA SER A 124 -17.22 -14.57 15.93
C SER A 124 -17.43 -13.06 15.75
N ILE A 125 -17.54 -12.58 14.51
CA ILE A 125 -17.80 -11.17 14.20
C ILE A 125 -19.29 -10.90 14.40
N THR A 126 -19.63 -10.19 15.47
CA THR A 126 -21.03 -9.93 15.87
C THR A 126 -21.61 -8.68 15.20
N VAL A 127 -22.92 -8.48 15.36
CA VAL A 127 -23.61 -7.21 14.98
C VAL A 127 -22.97 -6.04 15.72
N ASP A 128 -22.78 -6.18 17.04
CA ASP A 128 -22.21 -5.15 17.90
C ASP A 128 -20.78 -4.78 17.48
N GLU A 129 -19.92 -5.75 17.13
CA GLU A 129 -18.55 -5.45 16.66
C GLU A 129 -18.56 -4.58 15.39
N ARG A 130 -19.47 -4.87 14.45
CA ARG A 130 -19.62 -4.06 13.21
C ARG A 130 -20.19 -2.67 13.52
N MET A 131 -21.14 -2.59 14.45
CA MET A 131 -21.74 -1.34 14.91
C MET A 131 -20.70 -0.44 15.58
N GLN A 132 -19.97 -0.99 16.55
CA GLN A 132 -18.88 -0.32 17.26
C GLN A 132 -17.78 0.12 16.30
N ALA A 133 -17.35 -0.73 15.36
CA ALA A 133 -16.35 -0.35 14.37
C ALA A 133 -16.78 0.89 13.56
N LEU A 134 -18.06 0.97 13.20
CA LEU A 134 -18.61 2.06 12.40
C LEU A 134 -18.93 3.34 13.21
N CYS A 135 -19.14 3.22 14.52
CA CYS A 135 -19.61 4.31 15.38
C CYS A 135 -18.58 4.83 16.40
N ASP A 136 -17.74 3.97 16.97
CA ASP A 136 -16.86 4.34 18.10
C ASP A 136 -15.62 5.14 17.69
N GLY A 137 -15.36 5.30 16.39
CA GLY A 137 -14.16 5.97 15.88
C GLY A 137 -14.45 7.10 14.88
N PRO A 138 -13.69 8.22 14.91
CA PRO A 138 -13.73 9.28 13.90
C PRO A 138 -13.08 8.84 12.57
N THR A 139 -13.01 7.53 12.31
CA THR A 139 -12.16 6.92 11.30
C THR A 139 -12.96 6.26 10.19
N LEU A 140 -14.22 5.86 10.41
CA LEU A 140 -15.06 5.30 9.34
C LEU A 140 -16.16 6.30 8.98
N HIS A 141 -15.98 6.96 7.84
CA HIS A 141 -16.88 7.99 7.33
C HIS A 141 -17.96 7.39 6.41
N PHE A 142 -17.66 6.26 5.77
CA PHE A 142 -18.59 5.56 4.90
C PHE A 142 -18.69 4.08 5.23
N ALA A 143 -19.84 3.50 4.91
CA ALA A 143 -20.09 2.07 4.94
C ALA A 143 -21.07 1.69 3.83
N TYR A 144 -20.64 0.82 2.92
CA TYR A 144 -21.41 0.40 1.76
C TYR A 144 -21.37 -1.12 1.59
N LYS A 145 -22.49 -1.70 1.15
CA LYS A 145 -22.51 -3.00 0.50
C LYS A 145 -22.22 -2.77 -0.98
N VAL A 146 -21.16 -3.36 -1.49
CA VAL A 146 -20.68 -3.13 -2.86
C VAL A 146 -20.55 -4.41 -3.65
N GLN A 147 -20.76 -4.32 -4.97
CA GLN A 147 -20.44 -5.38 -5.91
C GLN A 147 -19.20 -5.00 -6.73
N TYR A 148 -18.18 -5.85 -6.72
CA TYR A 148 -16.97 -5.63 -7.54
C TYR A 148 -17.25 -5.92 -9.01
N LEU A 149 -17.01 -4.95 -9.89
CA LEU A 149 -17.27 -5.05 -11.33
C LEU A 149 -16.02 -5.39 -12.14
N GLY A 150 -14.87 -4.85 -11.74
CA GLY A 150 -13.62 -5.03 -12.46
C GLY A 150 -12.44 -4.36 -11.76
N LYS A 151 -11.24 -4.63 -12.24
CA LYS A 151 -9.99 -4.05 -11.72
C LYS A 151 -9.13 -3.46 -12.83
N ILE A 152 -8.47 -2.34 -12.54
CA ILE A 152 -7.51 -1.68 -13.42
C ILE A 152 -6.23 -1.46 -12.60
N ARG A 153 -5.07 -1.77 -13.20
CA ARG A 153 -3.76 -1.51 -12.58
C ARG A 153 -3.16 -0.24 -13.21
N LYS A 154 -2.77 0.72 -12.38
CA LYS A 154 -2.14 1.98 -12.82
C LYS A 154 -1.21 2.52 -11.72
N ASN A 155 0.01 2.91 -12.07
CA ASN A 155 0.97 3.58 -11.17
C ASN A 155 1.21 2.87 -9.83
N SER A 156 1.38 1.55 -9.82
CA SER A 156 1.51 0.73 -8.58
C SER A 156 0.29 0.74 -7.65
N PHE A 157 -0.88 1.12 -8.18
CA PHE A 157 -2.18 0.99 -7.52
C PHE A 157 -3.12 0.09 -8.30
N LEU A 158 -4.06 -0.49 -7.57
CA LEU A 158 -5.21 -1.22 -8.11
C LEU A 158 -6.46 -0.39 -7.87
N TYR A 159 -7.22 -0.19 -8.94
CA TYR A 159 -8.49 0.52 -8.95
C TYR A 159 -9.58 -0.51 -9.20
N PHE A 160 -10.47 -0.67 -8.23
CA PHE A 160 -11.64 -1.52 -8.35
C PHE A 160 -12.87 -0.67 -8.65
N ASN A 161 -13.49 -0.92 -9.80
CA ASN A 161 -14.81 -0.37 -10.07
C ASN A 161 -15.83 -1.18 -9.26
N VAL A 162 -16.57 -0.50 -8.39
CA VAL A 162 -17.59 -1.12 -7.55
C VAL A 162 -18.93 -0.44 -7.76
N LYS A 163 -20.00 -1.24 -7.81
CA LYS A 163 -21.38 -0.74 -7.78
C LYS A 163 -21.85 -0.72 -6.33
N LEU A 164 -22.35 0.43 -5.87
CA LEU A 164 -23.00 0.54 -4.56
C LEU A 164 -24.34 -0.19 -4.64
N VAL A 165 -24.50 -1.23 -3.85
CA VAL A 165 -25.75 -2.00 -3.76
C VAL A 165 -26.62 -1.40 -2.68
N GLU A 166 -26.06 -1.21 -1.49
CA GLU A 166 -26.70 -0.55 -0.36
C GLU A 166 -25.74 0.49 0.22
N VAL A 167 -26.29 1.65 0.58
CA VAL A 167 -25.57 2.74 1.22
C VAL A 167 -26.00 2.81 2.68
N LEU A 168 -25.12 2.39 3.60
CA LEU A 168 -25.41 2.35 5.03
C LEU A 168 -25.05 3.68 5.68
N LYS A 169 -23.79 4.13 5.49
CA LYS A 169 -23.27 5.40 6.01
C LYS A 169 -22.59 6.17 4.89
N ARG A 170 -22.83 7.49 4.85
CA ARG A 170 -22.14 8.44 3.97
C ARG A 170 -21.82 9.70 4.75
N ASP A 171 -20.70 10.33 4.41
CA ASP A 171 -20.29 11.62 4.97
C ASP A 171 -20.12 12.63 3.83
N LYS A 172 -18.94 12.73 3.20
CA LYS A 172 -18.71 13.77 2.17
C LYS A 172 -19.24 13.44 0.78
N ASP A 173 -19.36 12.17 0.39
CA ASP A 173 -19.93 11.81 -0.92
C ASP A 173 -21.47 11.85 -0.90
N GLN A 174 -22.02 13.05 -1.06
CA GLN A 174 -23.47 13.28 -1.14
C GLN A 174 -24.10 12.61 -2.38
N SER A 175 -23.31 12.32 -3.40
CA SER A 175 -23.77 11.66 -4.62
C SER A 175 -23.77 10.12 -4.54
N ALA A 176 -23.31 9.56 -3.41
CA ALA A 176 -23.36 8.12 -3.17
C ALA A 176 -24.81 7.67 -2.92
N GLN A 177 -25.30 6.83 -3.82
CA GLN A 177 -26.63 6.21 -3.77
C GLN A 177 -26.58 4.81 -4.37
N ALA A 178 -27.59 3.98 -4.06
CA ALA A 178 -27.72 2.65 -4.65
C ALA A 178 -27.70 2.73 -6.18
N GLY A 179 -26.94 1.83 -6.81
CA GLY A 179 -26.70 1.80 -8.26
C GLY A 179 -25.52 2.64 -8.74
N ALA A 180 -25.04 3.61 -7.96
CA ALA A 180 -23.89 4.43 -8.34
C ALA A 180 -22.61 3.58 -8.44
N VAL A 181 -21.69 3.97 -9.32
CA VAL A 181 -20.38 3.33 -9.47
C VAL A 181 -19.32 4.23 -8.84
N ARG A 182 -18.41 3.61 -8.08
CA ARG A 182 -17.27 4.25 -7.41
C ARG A 182 -16.00 3.46 -7.63
N LYS A 183 -14.86 4.12 -7.41
CA LYS A 183 -13.55 3.49 -7.44
C LYS A 183 -13.04 3.29 -6.02
N LEU A 184 -12.68 2.07 -5.69
CA LEU A 184 -11.88 1.75 -4.51
C LEU A 184 -10.43 1.57 -4.96
N ILE A 185 -9.51 2.25 -4.29
CA ILE A 185 -8.09 2.31 -4.64
C ILE A 185 -7.30 1.66 -3.53
N VAL A 186 -6.34 0.82 -3.88
CA VAL A 186 -5.44 0.21 -2.92
C VAL A 186 -4.04 0.10 -3.51
N PRO A 187 -2.97 0.28 -2.73
CA PRO A 187 -1.63 0.02 -3.20
C PRO A 187 -1.48 -1.43 -3.66
N GLU A 188 -0.77 -1.65 -4.76
CA GLU A 188 -0.66 -2.98 -5.36
C GLU A 188 -0.01 -4.00 -4.42
N TYR A 189 0.95 -3.58 -3.60
CA TYR A 189 1.63 -4.45 -2.64
C TYR A 189 0.71 -5.01 -1.54
N CYS A 190 -0.47 -4.43 -1.34
CA CYS A 190 -1.36 -4.82 -0.26
C CYS A 190 -2.11 -6.13 -0.47
N TRP A 191 -2.24 -6.58 -1.72
CA TRP A 191 -3.15 -7.66 -2.03
C TRP A 191 -2.40 -8.93 -2.41
N LYS A 192 -2.31 -9.84 -1.44
CA LYS A 192 -1.94 -11.25 -1.67
C LYS A 192 -3.11 -12.05 -2.29
N THR A 193 -4.36 -11.71 -1.94
CA THR A 193 -5.58 -12.43 -2.41
C THR A 193 -6.69 -11.46 -2.80
N TYR A 194 -6.89 -11.24 -4.10
CA TYR A 194 -7.85 -10.27 -4.67
C TYR A 194 -9.32 -10.51 -4.30
N PRO A 195 -10.14 -9.44 -4.18
CA PRO A 195 -11.57 -9.61 -4.06
C PRO A 195 -12.10 -10.17 -5.38
N GLN A 196 -13.06 -11.07 -5.29
CA GLN A 196 -13.58 -11.77 -6.45
C GLN A 196 -14.59 -10.88 -7.17
N ILE A 197 -14.40 -10.74 -8.49
CA ILE A 197 -15.31 -9.97 -9.33
C ILE A 197 -16.71 -10.61 -9.31
N LYS A 198 -17.75 -9.78 -9.41
CA LYS A 198 -19.18 -10.09 -9.30
C LYS A 198 -19.66 -10.50 -7.90
N LYS A 199 -18.77 -10.65 -6.92
CA LYS A 199 -19.16 -10.88 -5.53
C LYS A 199 -19.45 -9.58 -4.78
N PHE A 200 -20.17 -9.73 -3.66
CA PHE A 200 -20.61 -8.66 -2.79
C PHE A 200 -19.73 -8.59 -1.56
N TYR A 201 -19.49 -7.37 -1.08
CA TYR A 201 -18.64 -7.12 0.09
C TYR A 201 -19.22 -5.96 0.90
N LEU A 202 -19.10 -6.06 2.21
CA LEU A 202 -19.21 -4.92 3.11
C LEU A 202 -17.86 -4.19 3.12
N VAL A 203 -17.87 -2.92 2.75
CA VAL A 203 -16.68 -2.07 2.76
C VAL A 203 -16.96 -0.84 3.60
N MET A 204 -16.13 -0.61 4.61
CA MET A 204 -16.16 0.59 5.42
C MET A 204 -14.79 1.26 5.39
N GLY A 205 -14.76 2.58 5.43
CA GLY A 205 -13.51 3.30 5.37
C GLY A 205 -13.63 4.80 5.58
N GLN A 206 -12.51 5.47 5.33
CA GLN A 206 -12.42 6.92 5.34
C GLN A 206 -12.89 7.48 4.01
N ASP A 207 -13.47 8.67 4.06
CA ASP A 207 -13.86 9.37 2.84
C ASP A 207 -12.70 9.52 1.87
N GLY A 208 -13.06 9.45 0.59
CA GLY A 208 -12.18 9.77 -0.49
C GLY A 208 -11.67 11.20 -0.38
N SER A 209 -10.42 11.36 -0.77
CA SER A 209 -9.71 12.63 -0.76
C SER A 209 -9.41 13.16 -2.15
N ILE A 210 -9.83 12.40 -3.16
CA ILE A 210 -9.53 12.59 -4.57
C ILE A 210 -10.80 12.25 -5.33
N ASN A 211 -11.08 13.01 -6.39
CA ASN A 211 -12.25 12.82 -7.24
C ASN A 211 -11.79 12.42 -8.64
N ASP A 212 -12.59 11.63 -9.35
CA ASP A 212 -12.38 11.40 -10.78
C ASP A 212 -12.65 12.65 -11.62
N GLU A 213 -12.35 12.56 -12.92
CA GLU A 213 -12.61 13.62 -13.92
C GLU A 213 -14.07 14.11 -13.95
N GLN A 214 -15.01 13.32 -13.43
CA GLN A 214 -16.45 13.64 -13.37
C GLN A 214 -16.85 14.16 -11.98
N GLY A 215 -15.89 14.47 -11.11
CA GLY A 215 -16.09 14.99 -9.76
C GLY A 215 -16.54 13.95 -8.74
N ARG A 216 -16.56 12.66 -9.09
CA ARG A 216 -17.01 11.59 -8.18
C ARG A 216 -15.89 11.15 -7.27
N MET A 217 -16.20 11.04 -5.99
CA MET A 217 -15.24 10.65 -4.96
C MET A 217 -14.65 9.26 -5.23
N GLN A 218 -13.33 9.14 -5.07
CA GLN A 218 -12.61 7.87 -5.09
C GLN A 218 -12.08 7.56 -3.69
N TYR A 219 -12.27 6.31 -3.24
CA TYR A 219 -11.96 5.90 -1.87
C TYR A 219 -10.64 5.14 -1.83
N VAL A 220 -9.76 5.53 -0.92
CA VAL A 220 -8.48 4.84 -0.71
C VAL A 220 -8.62 3.90 0.48
N LEU A 221 -8.41 2.61 0.26
CA LEU A 221 -8.45 1.60 1.31
C LEU A 221 -7.07 1.45 1.96
N ASN A 222 -7.03 1.45 3.29
CA ASN A 222 -5.83 1.36 4.11
C ASN A 222 -6.07 0.44 5.32
N GLY A 223 -5.11 0.35 6.25
CA GLY A 223 -5.21 -0.53 7.42
C GLY A 223 -6.35 -0.23 8.39
N ARG A 224 -7.05 0.89 8.23
CA ARG A 224 -8.27 1.22 8.98
C ARG A 224 -9.54 0.81 8.26
N SER A 225 -9.46 0.38 7.00
CA SER A 225 -10.64 -0.03 6.23
C SER A 225 -11.12 -1.41 6.65
N TRP A 226 -12.43 -1.55 6.80
CA TRP A 226 -13.09 -2.83 7.03
C TRP A 226 -13.47 -3.45 5.70
N MET A 227 -13.09 -4.70 5.48
CA MET A 227 -13.49 -5.45 4.30
C MET A 227 -13.97 -6.83 4.71
N GLU A 228 -15.20 -7.17 4.30
CA GLU A 228 -15.82 -8.43 4.65
C GLU A 228 -16.66 -8.93 3.48
N LEU A 229 -16.56 -10.23 3.17
CA LEU A 229 -17.34 -10.81 2.07
C LEU A 229 -18.81 -10.91 2.49
N TRP A 230 -19.71 -10.41 1.65
CA TRP A 230 -21.14 -10.61 1.80
C TRP A 230 -21.55 -11.87 1.01
N PRO A 231 -21.92 -12.97 1.68
CA PRO A 231 -22.16 -14.24 1.00
C PRO A 231 -23.39 -14.17 0.09
N ALA A 232 -23.37 -14.95 -0.99
CA ALA A 232 -24.59 -15.19 -1.76
C ALA A 232 -25.54 -16.12 -0.97
N ALA A 233 -26.84 -15.97 -1.17
CA ALA A 233 -27.88 -16.71 -0.43
C ALA A 233 -27.65 -18.23 -0.36
N GLY A 234 -27.14 -18.84 -1.43
CA GLY A 234 -26.85 -20.29 -1.47
C GLY A 234 -25.76 -20.76 -0.50
N HIS A 235 -24.86 -19.87 -0.05
CA HIS A 235 -23.85 -20.21 0.96
C HIS A 235 -24.37 -20.12 2.39
N CYS A 236 -25.43 -19.34 2.61
CA CYS A 236 -26.03 -19.12 3.94
C CYS A 236 -26.79 -20.35 4.45
N THR A 237 -27.18 -21.29 3.58
CA THR A 237 -27.97 -22.46 3.96
C THR A 237 -27.13 -23.72 4.20
N GLN A 238 -25.80 -23.62 4.15
CA GLN A 238 -24.91 -24.79 4.23
C GLN A 238 -24.72 -25.33 5.66
N SER A 239 -24.84 -24.47 6.67
CA SER A 239 -24.73 -24.82 8.09
C SER A 239 -25.43 -23.79 8.97
N ASP A 240 -25.69 -24.12 10.23
CA ASP A 240 -26.24 -23.17 11.20
C ASP A 240 -25.28 -22.00 11.46
N THR A 241 -23.96 -22.24 11.42
CA THR A 241 -22.94 -21.18 11.56
C THR A 241 -22.96 -20.20 10.38
N HIS A 242 -23.12 -20.71 9.15
CA HIS A 242 -23.26 -19.88 7.95
C HIS A 242 -24.57 -19.08 7.97
N LYS A 243 -25.65 -19.72 8.40
CA LYS A 243 -26.96 -19.08 8.52
C LYS A 243 -26.89 -17.93 9.52
N LYS A 244 -26.30 -18.17 10.70
CA LYS A 244 -26.08 -17.15 11.72
C LYS A 244 -25.24 -16.00 11.18
N PHE A 245 -24.10 -16.28 10.54
CA PHE A 245 -23.24 -15.24 9.98
C PHE A 245 -23.97 -14.35 8.96
N CYS A 246 -24.73 -14.94 8.04
CA CYS A 246 -25.53 -14.16 7.09
C CYS A 246 -26.64 -13.36 7.78
N GLN A 247 -27.30 -13.94 8.78
CA GLN A 247 -28.32 -13.23 9.57
C GLN A 247 -27.70 -12.04 10.31
N ASP A 248 -26.55 -12.21 10.95
CA ASP A 248 -25.85 -11.13 11.67
C ASP A 248 -25.46 -9.98 10.71
N LEU A 249 -25.01 -10.27 9.48
CA LEU A 249 -24.72 -9.24 8.47
C LEU A 249 -25.97 -8.45 8.04
N GLU A 250 -27.08 -9.15 7.78
CA GLU A 250 -28.34 -8.50 7.39
C GLU A 250 -28.94 -7.70 8.56
N THR A 251 -28.93 -8.25 9.78
CA THR A 251 -29.36 -7.56 11.01
C THR A 251 -28.54 -6.30 11.23
N PHE A 252 -27.20 -6.37 11.13
CA PHE A 252 -26.34 -5.18 11.20
C PHE A 252 -26.75 -4.08 10.20
N SER A 253 -27.03 -4.45 8.95
CA SER A 253 -27.45 -3.49 7.93
C SER A 253 -28.79 -2.83 8.28
N VAL A 254 -29.78 -3.62 8.69
CA VAL A 254 -31.11 -3.14 9.06
C VAL A 254 -31.04 -2.25 10.30
N ASP A 255 -30.37 -2.70 11.35
CA ASP A 255 -30.25 -1.98 12.62
C ASP A 255 -29.50 -0.65 12.42
N PHE A 256 -28.38 -0.65 11.68
CA PHE A 256 -27.65 0.59 11.40
C PHE A 256 -28.49 1.59 10.58
N GLN A 257 -29.29 1.10 9.62
CA GLN A 257 -30.16 1.98 8.83
C GLN A 257 -31.31 2.56 9.66
N ALA A 258 -31.78 1.83 10.67
CA ALA A 258 -32.86 2.27 11.55
C ALA A 258 -32.37 3.24 12.64
N GLU A 259 -31.22 2.94 13.26
CA GLU A 259 -30.77 3.62 14.48
C GLU A 259 -29.57 4.55 14.25
N GLY A 260 -28.78 4.29 13.21
CA GLY A 260 -27.50 4.96 13.00
C GLY A 260 -26.51 4.71 14.14
N CYS A 261 -25.62 5.67 14.38
CA CYS A 261 -24.77 5.66 15.56
C CYS A 261 -25.49 6.33 16.71
N GLN A 262 -25.75 5.59 17.79
CA GLN A 262 -26.28 6.16 19.03
C GLN A 262 -25.18 7.00 19.70
N THR A 263 -25.53 8.23 20.09
CA THR A 263 -24.64 9.20 20.77
C THR A 263 -24.55 8.94 22.27
#